data_AF-A0A2E8ISM8-F1
#
_entry.id   AF-A0A2E8ISM8-F1
#
_cell.length_a   1.000
_cell.length_b   1.000
_cell.length_c   1.000
_cell.angle_alpha   90.00
_cell.angle_beta   90.00
_cell.angle_gamma   90.00
#
_symmetry.space_group_name_H-M   'P 1'
#
loop_
_entity.id
_entity.type
_entity.pdbx_description
1 polymer ?
#
loop_
_entity_poly.entity_id
_entity_poly.type
_entity_poly.pdbx_seq_one_letter_code
_entity_poly.pdbx_strand_id
1 'polypeptide(L)'
;MDNLRLADFGTRRRHSFLWQDWTVQAMTEGLGEKFIGTSNCLIAKNRDLAAIGTNAHELPMIYSALATTDEALRKAPYDVMSDWHEEHDGNLRVILPDTYGTQGFLDNAPDWLAKWTGIRIDSGDPISGAEAAIKWWKTRGEDPKKKLVIFSDGLDVEKIVELQALFEGRVRVSFGWGTLLTNDFRGLVSNDALKPFSLVCKVVSADGRPTVKLSDNPNKAMGPKEEVERYKQIFGVNQQVTQPVIV
;
A
#
# COMPACT_ATOMS: atom_id res chain seq x y z
N MET A 1 -13.94 19.22 -0.40
CA MET A 1 -13.13 18.23 0.35
C MET A 1 -12.04 19.00 1.06
N ASP A 2 -12.26 19.33 2.33
CA ASP A 2 -11.37 20.23 3.07
C ASP A 2 -10.19 19.48 3.68
N ASN A 3 -10.40 18.23 4.10
CA ASN A 3 -9.38 17.37 4.72
C ASN A 3 -8.68 16.40 3.74
N LEU A 4 -8.70 16.69 2.43
CA LEU A 4 -8.03 15.85 1.44
C LEU A 4 -6.51 15.86 1.69
N ARG A 5 -5.89 14.68 1.66
CA ARG A 5 -4.44 14.52 1.73
C ARG A 5 -3.99 13.59 0.61
N LEU A 6 -3.23 14.13 -0.36
CA LEU A 6 -2.82 13.41 -1.56
C LEU A 6 -1.32 13.55 -1.78
N ALA A 7 -0.63 12.44 -2.08
CA ALA A 7 0.78 12.43 -2.43
C ALA A 7 1.01 11.76 -3.81
N ASP A 8 2.00 12.24 -4.55
CA ASP A 8 2.48 11.58 -5.76
C ASP A 8 3.21 10.27 -5.42
N PHE A 9 2.78 9.17 -6.03
CA PHE A 9 3.36 7.82 -5.91
C PHE A 9 3.72 7.22 -7.28
N GLY A 10 3.78 8.06 -8.31
CA GLY A 10 3.78 7.64 -9.72
C GLY A 10 5.15 7.37 -10.33
N THR A 11 6.26 7.43 -9.57
CA THR A 11 7.62 7.33 -10.13
C THR A 11 7.84 6.08 -10.99
N ARG A 12 7.36 4.91 -10.56
CA ARG A 12 7.65 3.62 -11.20
C ARG A 12 7.00 3.43 -12.57
N ARG A 13 5.92 4.17 -12.86
CA ARG A 13 5.15 4.07 -14.12
C ARG A 13 4.85 5.42 -14.74
N ARG A 14 5.59 6.46 -14.38
CA ARG A 14 5.50 7.78 -15.00
C ARG A 14 5.79 7.69 -16.50
N HIS A 15 5.18 8.56 -17.29
CA HIS A 15 5.52 8.71 -18.69
C HIS A 15 6.98 9.17 -18.88
N SER A 16 7.39 10.22 -18.15
CA SER A 16 8.77 10.68 -18.12
C SER A 16 9.08 11.38 -16.80
N PHE A 17 10.37 11.59 -16.52
CA PHE A 17 10.79 12.36 -15.34
C PHE A 17 10.23 13.79 -15.37
N LEU A 18 10.37 14.47 -16.52
CA LEU A 18 9.88 15.83 -16.70
C LEU A 18 8.35 15.92 -16.56
N TRP A 19 7.63 14.92 -17.04
CA TRP A 19 6.18 14.88 -16.89
C TRP A 19 5.77 14.70 -15.44
N GLN A 20 6.40 13.78 -14.69
CA GLN A 20 6.12 13.65 -13.25
C GLN A 20 6.42 14.95 -12.50
N ASP A 21 7.55 15.59 -12.79
CA ASP A 21 7.92 16.86 -12.16
C ASP A 21 6.91 17.97 -12.44
N TRP A 22 6.44 18.09 -13.69
CA TRP A 22 5.36 19.00 -14.07
C TRP A 22 4.04 18.67 -13.36
N THR A 23 3.66 17.39 -13.28
CA THR A 23 2.45 16.96 -12.58
C THR A 23 2.51 17.34 -11.10
N VAL A 24 3.65 17.12 -10.44
CA VAL A 24 3.85 17.51 -9.03
C VAL A 24 3.70 19.02 -8.86
N GLN A 25 4.22 19.83 -9.79
CA GLN A 25 4.00 21.27 -9.80
C GLN A 25 2.50 21.62 -9.87
N ALA A 26 1.80 21.07 -10.86
CA ALA A 26 0.39 21.34 -11.10
C ALA A 26 -0.46 20.94 -9.89
N MET A 27 -0.15 19.81 -9.24
CA MET A 27 -0.83 19.39 -8.01
C MET A 27 -0.56 20.34 -6.85
N THR A 28 0.68 20.82 -6.69
CA THR A 28 1.03 21.77 -5.64
C THR A 28 0.29 23.09 -5.82
N GLU A 29 0.26 23.63 -7.04
CA GLU A 29 -0.43 24.89 -7.35
C GLU A 29 -1.96 24.75 -7.26
N GLY A 30 -2.52 23.63 -7.72
CA GLY A 30 -3.96 23.41 -7.77
C GLY A 30 -4.59 22.95 -6.44
N LEU A 31 -3.86 22.18 -5.63
CA LEU A 31 -4.37 21.61 -4.37
C LEU A 31 -3.81 22.28 -3.12
N GLY A 32 -2.72 23.06 -3.23
CA GLY A 32 -2.06 23.70 -2.09
C GLY A 32 -1.72 22.69 -1.00
N GLU A 33 -2.09 22.98 0.24
CA GLU A 33 -1.81 22.14 1.41
C GLU A 33 -2.45 20.73 1.35
N LYS A 34 -3.41 20.50 0.45
CA LYS A 34 -4.02 19.17 0.25
C LYS A 34 -3.09 18.22 -0.51
N PHE A 35 -2.10 18.75 -1.23
CA PHE A 35 -1.01 17.96 -1.81
C PHE A 35 0.14 17.89 -0.82
N ILE A 36 0.33 16.72 -0.20
CA ILE A 36 1.18 16.56 0.99
C ILE A 36 2.63 16.19 0.66
N GLY A 37 2.95 15.93 -0.61
CA GLY A 37 4.32 15.60 -1.04
C GLY A 37 4.40 14.56 -2.16
N THR A 38 5.59 13.99 -2.33
CA THR A 38 5.89 13.01 -3.37
C THR A 38 6.79 11.90 -2.83
N SER A 39 6.62 10.67 -3.33
CA SER A 39 7.55 9.57 -3.06
C SER A 39 8.87 9.69 -3.79
N ASN A 40 9.00 10.63 -4.73
CA ASN A 40 10.23 10.87 -5.45
C ASN A 40 11.14 11.81 -4.64
N CYS A 41 12.13 11.27 -3.93
CA CYS A 41 13.01 12.07 -3.08
C CYS A 41 13.74 13.20 -3.84
N LEU A 42 14.05 13.02 -5.14
CA LEU A 42 14.71 14.06 -5.93
C LEU A 42 13.76 15.21 -6.26
N ILE A 43 12.53 14.92 -6.67
CA ILE A 43 11.51 15.95 -6.91
C ILE A 43 11.12 16.63 -5.60
N ALA A 44 10.95 15.86 -4.51
CA ALA A 44 10.70 16.39 -3.18
C ALA A 44 11.76 17.43 -2.79
N LYS A 45 13.04 17.06 -2.89
CA LYS A 45 14.18 17.95 -2.65
C LYS A 45 14.14 19.20 -3.55
N ASN A 46 13.88 19.04 -4.85
CA ASN A 46 13.98 20.16 -5.79
C ASN A 46 12.80 21.14 -5.69
N ARG A 47 11.65 20.70 -5.17
CA ARG A 47 10.44 21.51 -5.04
C ARG A 47 10.09 21.90 -3.60
N ASP A 48 10.99 21.62 -2.66
CA ASP A 48 10.80 21.85 -1.22
C ASP A 48 9.50 21.20 -0.68
N LEU A 49 9.27 19.95 -1.09
CA LEU A 49 8.13 19.14 -0.66
C LEU A 49 8.60 18.04 0.30
N ALA A 50 7.67 17.56 1.13
CA ALA A 50 7.92 16.36 1.92
C ALA A 50 8.15 15.13 1.02
N ALA A 51 9.20 14.36 1.34
CA ALA A 51 9.39 13.02 0.80
C ALA A 51 8.48 12.04 1.56
N ILE A 52 7.59 11.36 0.83
CA ILE A 52 6.57 10.48 1.40
C ILE A 52 6.93 9.01 1.16
N GLY A 53 6.85 8.18 2.20
CA GLY A 53 7.12 6.75 2.08
C GLY A 53 6.57 5.94 3.24
N THR A 54 6.45 4.63 3.01
CA THR A 54 6.20 3.60 4.01
C THR A 54 7.09 2.40 3.68
N ASN A 55 7.06 1.35 4.51
CA ASN A 55 7.62 0.06 4.12
C ASN A 55 6.90 -0.57 2.90
N ALA A 56 7.50 -1.61 2.34
CA ALA A 56 7.00 -2.33 1.16
C ALA A 56 7.02 -3.84 1.39
N HIS A 57 6.28 -4.57 0.54
CA HIS A 57 6.12 -6.03 0.65
C HIS A 57 7.41 -6.84 0.59
N GLU A 58 8.47 -6.29 0.01
CA GLU A 58 9.76 -7.00 -0.07
C GLU A 58 10.28 -7.41 1.31
N LEU A 59 10.04 -6.59 2.35
CA LEU A 59 10.49 -6.90 3.71
C LEU A 59 9.84 -8.19 4.26
N PRO A 60 8.50 -8.28 4.41
CA PRO A 60 7.87 -9.52 4.87
C PRO A 60 8.07 -10.69 3.91
N MET A 61 8.22 -10.44 2.60
CA MET A 61 8.58 -11.47 1.63
C MET A 61 9.96 -12.08 1.91
N ILE A 62 10.97 -11.26 2.19
CA ILE A 62 12.33 -11.71 2.49
C ILE A 62 12.37 -12.43 3.84
N TYR A 63 11.80 -11.87 4.89
CA TYR A 63 11.76 -12.50 6.22
C TYR A 63 11.10 -13.89 6.17
N SER A 64 10.00 -14.00 5.42
CA SER A 64 9.26 -15.26 5.27
C SER A 64 10.02 -16.30 4.45
N ALA A 65 10.80 -15.88 3.44
CA ALA A 65 11.67 -16.80 2.70
C ALA A 65 12.84 -17.28 3.56
N LEU A 66 13.35 -16.44 4.46
CA LEU A 66 14.45 -16.79 5.38
C LEU A 66 13.98 -17.62 6.58
N ALA A 67 12.69 -17.68 6.88
CA ALA A 67 12.13 -18.52 7.93
C ALA A 67 12.35 -20.02 7.64
N THR A 68 12.87 -20.76 8.62
CA THR A 68 13.22 -22.19 8.49
C THR A 68 12.14 -23.12 9.02
N THR A 69 11.11 -22.60 9.69
CA THR A 69 9.98 -23.36 10.24
C THR A 69 8.67 -22.66 9.94
N ASP A 70 7.57 -23.41 9.93
CA ASP A 70 6.23 -22.83 9.71
C ASP A 70 5.84 -21.83 10.82
N GLU A 71 6.36 -22.02 12.04
CA GLU A 71 6.13 -21.08 13.13
C GLU A 71 6.89 -19.77 12.95
N ALA A 72 8.18 -19.84 12.60
CA ALA A 72 8.97 -18.66 12.28
C ALA A 72 8.36 -17.88 11.10
N LEU A 73 7.81 -18.62 10.14
CA LEU A 73 7.13 -18.05 8.98
C LEU A 73 5.81 -17.35 9.34
N ARG A 74 4.98 -17.92 10.22
CA ARG A 74 3.78 -17.21 10.73
C ARG A 74 4.15 -15.91 11.45
N LYS A 75 5.30 -15.92 12.13
CA LYS A 75 5.81 -14.77 12.89
C LYS A 75 6.47 -13.71 12.03
N ALA A 76 7.04 -14.09 10.87
CA ALA A 76 7.81 -13.22 9.98
C ALA A 76 7.14 -11.86 9.65
N PRO A 77 5.83 -11.77 9.37
CA PRO A 77 5.18 -10.47 9.13
C PRO A 77 5.23 -9.52 10.32
N TYR A 78 5.24 -10.04 11.55
CA TYR A 78 5.31 -9.27 12.78
C TYR A 78 6.76 -8.97 13.20
N ASP A 79 7.70 -9.88 12.89
CA ASP A 79 9.13 -9.64 13.12
C ASP A 79 9.61 -8.44 12.31
N VAL A 80 9.20 -8.29 11.05
CA VAL A 80 9.47 -7.09 10.25
C VAL A 80 8.93 -5.82 10.92
N MET A 81 7.72 -5.89 11.48
CA MET A 81 7.15 -4.72 12.15
C MET A 81 7.91 -4.41 13.45
N SER A 82 8.43 -5.43 14.15
CA SER A 82 9.25 -5.24 15.35
C SER A 82 10.53 -4.50 15.03
N ASP A 83 11.28 -4.96 14.03
CA ASP A 83 12.53 -4.32 13.62
C ASP A 83 12.27 -2.90 13.10
N TRP A 84 11.20 -2.71 12.32
CA TRP A 84 10.77 -1.37 11.88
C TRP A 84 10.39 -0.45 13.04
N HIS A 85 9.83 -0.99 14.12
CA HIS A 85 9.48 -0.24 15.33
C HIS A 85 10.70 0.32 16.05
N GLU A 86 11.79 -0.46 16.08
CA GLU A 86 13.05 -0.08 16.73
C GLU A 86 13.76 1.04 15.97
N GLU A 87 13.70 1.03 14.64
CA GLU A 87 14.38 2.01 13.80
C GLU A 87 13.56 3.29 13.52
N HIS A 88 12.22 3.20 13.57
CA HIS A 88 11.33 4.28 13.11
C HIS A 88 10.20 4.59 14.10
N ASP A 89 9.77 5.86 14.11
CA ASP A 89 8.65 6.35 14.95
C ASP A 89 7.66 7.23 14.16
N GLY A 90 6.56 7.62 14.82
CA GLY A 90 5.58 8.57 14.34
C GLY A 90 4.91 8.12 13.04
N ASN A 91 4.92 8.99 12.04
CA ASN A 91 4.19 8.77 10.77
C ASN A 91 4.76 7.62 9.92
N LEU A 92 5.95 7.09 10.24
CA LEU A 92 6.53 5.93 9.55
C LEU A 92 5.98 4.59 10.08
N ARG A 93 5.29 4.58 11.23
CA ARG A 93 4.64 3.40 11.79
C ARG A 93 3.30 3.12 11.09
N VAL A 94 3.40 2.65 9.84
CA VAL A 94 2.27 2.25 8.99
C VAL A 94 2.35 0.76 8.68
N ILE A 95 1.29 0.03 8.98
CA ILE A 95 1.17 -1.41 8.75
C ILE A 95 0.84 -1.66 7.26
N LEU A 96 1.46 -2.68 6.68
CA LEU A 96 1.16 -3.19 5.34
C LEU A 96 0.73 -4.68 5.43
N PRO A 97 -0.56 -4.94 5.71
CA PRO A 97 -1.01 -6.24 6.20
C PRO A 97 -1.22 -7.28 5.08
N ASP A 98 -1.38 -6.85 3.83
CA ASP A 98 -1.88 -7.69 2.75
C ASP A 98 -0.81 -8.58 2.08
N THR A 99 0.43 -8.63 2.59
CA THR A 99 1.46 -9.52 2.01
C THR A 99 0.99 -10.98 1.95
N TYR A 100 0.36 -11.44 3.04
CA TYR A 100 -0.19 -12.79 3.19
C TYR A 100 -1.68 -12.80 3.57
N GLY A 101 -2.38 -11.69 3.28
CA GLY A 101 -3.80 -11.53 3.57
C GLY A 101 -4.06 -10.69 4.82
N THR A 102 -4.90 -9.66 4.67
CA THR A 102 -5.15 -8.65 5.71
C THR A 102 -5.89 -9.25 6.92
N GLN A 103 -6.91 -10.09 6.70
CA GLN A 103 -7.72 -10.63 7.79
C GLN A 103 -6.87 -11.45 8.77
N GLY A 104 -6.11 -12.41 8.25
CA GLY A 104 -5.22 -13.26 9.08
C GLY A 104 -4.13 -12.45 9.78
N PHE A 105 -3.60 -11.39 9.14
CA PHE A 105 -2.67 -10.47 9.78
C PHE A 105 -3.31 -9.73 10.97
N LEU A 106 -4.50 -9.15 10.79
CA LEU A 106 -5.16 -8.39 11.85
C LEU A 106 -5.61 -9.26 13.03
N ASP A 107 -6.11 -10.47 12.75
CA ASP A 107 -6.59 -11.40 13.77
C ASP A 107 -5.47 -11.86 14.72
N ASN A 108 -4.25 -12.05 14.18
CA ASN A 108 -3.10 -12.56 14.94
C ASN A 108 -2.09 -11.47 15.35
N ALA A 109 -2.32 -10.21 14.97
CA ALA A 109 -1.41 -9.12 15.29
C ALA A 109 -1.18 -8.97 16.81
N PRO A 110 0.06 -8.74 17.28
CA PRO A 110 0.31 -8.35 18.66
C PRO A 110 -0.34 -7.01 19.05
N ASP A 111 -0.72 -6.83 20.32
CA ASP A 111 -1.43 -5.64 20.80
C ASP A 111 -0.68 -4.32 20.61
N TRP A 112 0.65 -4.36 20.66
CA TRP A 112 1.46 -3.16 20.46
C TRP A 112 1.33 -2.58 19.04
N LEU A 113 0.97 -3.39 18.03
CA LEU A 113 0.71 -2.90 16.67
C LEU A 113 -0.53 -2.02 16.60
N ALA A 114 -1.52 -2.23 17.46
CA ALA A 114 -2.72 -1.40 17.48
C ALA A 114 -2.39 0.07 17.74
N LYS A 115 -1.29 0.34 18.45
CA LYS A 115 -0.80 1.69 18.78
C LYS A 115 -0.16 2.42 17.60
N TRP A 116 0.21 1.71 16.53
CA TRP A 116 0.81 2.32 15.34
C TRP A 116 -0.10 3.36 14.69
N THR A 117 0.51 4.24 13.91
CA THR A 117 -0.13 5.43 13.34
C THR A 117 -1.22 5.07 12.36
N GLY A 118 -1.03 4.03 11.54
CA GLY A 118 -1.98 3.70 10.49
C GLY A 118 -1.75 2.39 9.75
N ILE A 119 -2.58 2.16 8.74
CA ILE A 119 -2.52 1.03 7.81
C ILE A 119 -2.51 1.56 6.37
N ARG A 120 -1.73 0.92 5.50
CA ARG A 120 -1.80 1.11 4.05
C ARG A 120 -2.58 -0.03 3.41
N ILE A 121 -3.56 0.32 2.58
CA ILE A 121 -4.36 -0.62 1.80
C ILE A 121 -3.82 -0.63 0.36
N ASP A 122 -3.20 -1.75 -0.01
CA ASP A 122 -2.46 -1.92 -1.28
C ASP A 122 -2.98 -3.08 -2.15
N SER A 123 -4.01 -3.81 -1.69
CA SER A 123 -4.77 -4.75 -2.51
C SER A 123 -6.16 -5.04 -1.93
N GLY A 124 -7.00 -5.70 -2.73
CA GLY A 124 -8.37 -6.05 -2.35
C GLY A 124 -9.34 -4.87 -2.47
N ASP A 125 -10.55 -5.04 -1.92
CA ASP A 125 -11.55 -3.96 -1.89
C ASP A 125 -11.13 -2.90 -0.86
N PRO A 126 -10.88 -1.64 -1.26
CA PRO A 126 -10.42 -0.60 -0.34
C PRO A 126 -11.44 -0.30 0.76
N ILE A 127 -12.75 -0.40 0.47
CA ILE A 127 -13.79 -0.14 1.47
C ILE A 127 -13.74 -1.22 2.55
N SER A 128 -13.77 -2.50 2.16
CA SER A 128 -13.68 -3.63 3.08
C SER A 128 -12.39 -3.60 3.91
N GLY A 129 -11.25 -3.27 3.30
CA GLY A 129 -9.97 -3.14 4.02
C GLY A 129 -9.99 -2.05 5.09
N ALA A 130 -10.56 -0.88 4.77
CA ALA A 130 -10.67 0.23 5.71
C ALA A 130 -11.67 -0.06 6.83
N GLU A 131 -12.80 -0.72 6.53
CA GLU A 131 -13.75 -1.18 7.55
C GLU A 131 -13.13 -2.21 8.49
N ALA A 132 -12.35 -3.16 7.96
CA ALA A 132 -11.63 -4.14 8.75
C ALA A 132 -10.62 -3.48 9.70
N ALA A 133 -9.86 -2.50 9.22
CA ALA A 133 -8.93 -1.72 10.05
C ALA A 133 -9.65 -0.95 11.17
N ILE A 134 -10.75 -0.25 10.84
CA ILE A 134 -11.57 0.48 11.82
C ILE A 134 -12.11 -0.46 12.90
N LYS A 135 -12.66 -1.61 12.49
CA LYS A 135 -13.16 -2.62 13.42
C LYS A 135 -12.04 -3.13 14.32
N TRP A 136 -10.89 -3.47 13.75
CA TRP A 136 -9.73 -3.99 14.48
C TRP A 136 -9.23 -3.01 15.56
N TRP A 137 -9.08 -1.73 15.22
CA TRP A 137 -8.70 -0.70 16.21
C TRP A 137 -9.73 -0.58 17.34
N LYS A 138 -11.03 -0.54 17.00
CA LYS A 138 -12.09 -0.49 18.02
C LYS A 138 -12.04 -1.68 18.97
N THR A 139 -11.84 -2.89 18.44
CA THR A 139 -11.74 -4.11 19.26
C THR A 139 -10.55 -4.12 20.19
N ARG A 140 -9.51 -3.31 19.92
CA ARG A 140 -8.32 -3.15 20.76
C ARG A 140 -8.32 -1.85 21.58
N GLY A 141 -9.46 -1.17 21.68
CA GLY A 141 -9.63 0.03 22.50
C GLY A 141 -8.99 1.30 21.93
N GLU A 142 -8.57 1.28 20.67
CA GLU A 142 -8.00 2.45 19.99
C GLU A 142 -9.11 3.30 19.37
N ASP A 143 -8.91 4.63 19.34
CA ASP A 143 -9.81 5.57 18.66
C ASP A 143 -9.45 5.66 17.16
N PRO A 144 -10.28 5.13 16.24
CA PRO A 144 -9.97 5.14 14.81
C PRO A 144 -9.83 6.55 14.24
N LYS A 145 -10.46 7.57 14.83
CA LYS A 145 -10.36 8.95 14.34
C LYS A 145 -8.94 9.51 14.43
N LYS A 146 -8.10 8.93 15.28
CA LYS A 146 -6.68 9.28 15.42
C LYS A 146 -5.79 8.47 14.49
N LYS A 147 -6.30 7.36 13.94
CA LYS A 147 -5.56 6.46 13.06
C LYS A 147 -5.61 6.93 11.61
N LEU A 148 -4.62 6.50 10.84
CA LEU A 148 -4.44 6.83 9.43
C LEU A 148 -4.73 5.61 8.56
N VAL A 149 -5.52 5.80 7.51
CA VAL A 149 -5.66 4.84 6.41
C VAL A 149 -5.07 5.48 5.16
N ILE A 150 -4.10 4.80 4.55
CA ILE A 150 -3.47 5.21 3.29
C ILE A 150 -3.99 4.29 2.19
N PHE A 151 -4.70 4.85 1.21
CA PHE A 151 -5.09 4.12 -0.01
C PHE A 151 -4.03 4.33 -1.10
N SER A 152 -3.52 3.27 -1.71
CA SER A 152 -2.47 3.36 -2.74
C SER A 152 -2.64 2.45 -3.95
N ASP A 153 -3.67 1.59 -3.98
CA ASP A 153 -3.86 0.63 -5.08
C ASP A 153 -4.71 1.23 -6.21
N GLY A 154 -4.07 1.59 -7.33
CA GLY A 154 -4.76 1.84 -8.60
C GLY A 154 -5.85 2.91 -8.56
N LEU A 155 -5.59 4.04 -7.89
CA LEU A 155 -6.58 5.11 -7.68
C LEU A 155 -6.80 5.98 -8.92
N ASP A 156 -8.07 6.30 -9.19
CA ASP A 156 -8.54 7.37 -10.07
C ASP A 156 -9.35 8.41 -9.25
N VAL A 157 -9.64 9.57 -9.83
CA VAL A 157 -10.29 10.71 -9.16
C VAL A 157 -11.61 10.31 -8.50
N GLU A 158 -12.47 9.59 -9.21
CA GLU A 158 -13.78 9.17 -8.71
C GLU A 158 -13.65 8.29 -7.47
N LYS A 159 -12.68 7.37 -7.47
CA LYS A 159 -12.42 6.48 -6.34
C LYS A 159 -11.84 7.25 -5.14
N ILE A 160 -10.98 8.24 -5.37
CA ILE A 160 -10.46 9.12 -4.32
C ILE A 160 -11.60 9.89 -3.65
N VAL A 161 -12.50 10.49 -4.45
CA VAL A 161 -13.65 11.25 -3.95
C VAL A 161 -14.60 10.35 -3.15
N GLU A 162 -14.91 9.16 -3.66
CA GLU A 162 -15.75 8.17 -2.99
C GLU A 162 -15.17 7.76 -1.63
N LEU A 163 -13.89 7.35 -1.60
CA LEU A 163 -13.23 6.91 -0.37
C LEU A 163 -13.08 8.04 0.64
N GLN A 164 -12.78 9.27 0.18
CA GLN A 164 -12.76 10.45 1.04
C GLN A 164 -14.11 10.65 1.72
N ALA A 165 -15.20 10.65 0.94
CA ALA A 165 -16.55 10.88 1.48
C ALA A 165 -16.99 9.78 2.46
N LEU A 166 -16.64 8.51 2.20
CA LEU A 166 -17.02 7.38 3.05
C LEU A 166 -16.30 7.34 4.40
N PHE A 167 -15.05 7.82 4.46
CA PHE A 167 -14.18 7.67 5.62
C PHE A 167 -13.83 8.98 6.34
N GLU A 168 -14.23 10.13 5.78
CA GLU A 168 -14.10 11.42 6.44
C GLU A 168 -14.77 11.43 7.83
N GLY A 169 -14.03 11.91 8.83
CA GLY A 169 -14.48 11.94 10.23
C GLY A 169 -14.50 10.58 10.95
N ARG A 170 -14.23 9.47 10.25
CA ARG A 170 -14.16 8.12 10.84
C ARG A 170 -12.71 7.70 11.12
N VAL A 171 -11.80 8.06 10.21
CA VAL A 171 -10.34 7.90 10.29
C VAL A 171 -9.66 9.10 9.59
N ARG A 172 -8.37 9.30 9.82
CA ARG A 172 -7.58 10.17 8.93
C ARG A 172 -7.34 9.41 7.62
N VAL A 173 -7.57 10.08 6.50
CA VAL A 173 -7.44 9.49 5.16
C VAL A 173 -6.27 10.14 4.42
N SER A 174 -5.51 9.33 3.68
CA SER A 174 -4.49 9.81 2.75
C SER A 174 -4.45 8.94 1.49
N PHE A 175 -4.07 9.53 0.37
CA PHE A 175 -4.01 8.86 -0.92
C PHE A 175 -2.61 8.93 -1.53
N GLY A 176 -2.08 7.78 -1.96
CA GLY A 176 -0.90 7.71 -2.83
C GLY A 176 -1.35 7.55 -4.28
N TRP A 177 -1.29 8.61 -5.07
CA TRP A 177 -1.77 8.59 -6.44
C TRP A 177 -0.62 8.26 -7.41
N GLY A 178 -0.72 7.07 -8.03
CA GLY A 178 0.34 6.46 -8.83
C GLY A 178 0.24 6.72 -10.33
N THR A 179 0.01 5.65 -11.09
CA THR A 179 0.04 5.65 -12.56
C THR A 179 -0.86 6.72 -13.17
N LEU A 180 -2.12 6.82 -12.70
CA LEU A 180 -3.10 7.74 -13.29
C LEU A 180 -2.80 9.22 -12.98
N LEU A 181 -1.89 9.51 -12.05
CA LEU A 181 -1.37 10.86 -11.87
C LEU A 181 -0.30 11.19 -12.91
N THR A 182 0.64 10.27 -13.14
CA THR A 182 1.90 10.55 -13.85
C THR A 182 1.99 9.92 -15.25
N ASN A 183 0.95 9.22 -15.68
CA ASN A 183 0.87 8.54 -16.96
C ASN A 183 -0.58 8.31 -17.36
N ASP A 184 -1.36 9.39 -17.44
CA ASP A 184 -2.72 9.34 -17.96
C ASP A 184 -2.84 10.22 -19.21
N PHE A 185 -2.94 9.56 -20.36
CA PHE A 185 -3.09 10.20 -21.67
C PHE A 185 -4.40 9.77 -22.36
N ARG A 186 -5.38 9.30 -21.57
CA ARG A 186 -6.70 8.89 -22.06
C ARG A 186 -7.32 10.05 -22.86
N GLY A 187 -7.84 9.74 -24.05
CA GLY A 187 -8.49 10.71 -24.92
C GLY A 187 -7.56 11.67 -25.68
N LEU A 188 -6.24 11.61 -25.47
CA LEU A 188 -5.27 12.47 -26.19
C LEU A 188 -4.75 11.85 -27.49
N VAL A 189 -4.85 10.52 -27.63
CA VAL A 189 -4.41 9.78 -28.82
C VAL A 189 -5.46 8.75 -29.24
N SER A 190 -5.45 8.38 -30.53
CA SER A 190 -6.34 7.34 -31.05
C SER A 190 -6.01 5.97 -30.45
N ASN A 191 -7.04 5.15 -30.25
CA ASN A 191 -6.94 3.75 -29.80
C ASN A 191 -6.17 3.54 -28.49
N ASP A 192 -6.10 4.55 -27.60
CA ASP A 192 -5.40 4.47 -26.31
C ASP A 192 -3.92 4.05 -26.48
N ALA A 193 -3.27 4.52 -27.56
CA ALA A 193 -1.90 4.13 -27.92
C ALA A 193 -0.84 4.49 -26.87
N LEU A 194 -1.15 5.40 -25.95
CA LEU A 194 -0.30 5.81 -24.83
C LEU A 194 -0.76 5.22 -23.48
N LYS A 195 -1.55 4.15 -23.51
CA LYS A 195 -1.94 3.43 -22.30
C LYS A 195 -0.71 3.01 -21.49
N PRO A 196 -0.70 3.19 -20.16
CA PRO A 196 0.38 2.72 -19.31
C PRO A 196 0.65 1.23 -19.45
N PHE A 197 1.92 0.86 -19.50
CA PHE A 197 2.32 -0.55 -19.48
C PHE A 197 2.27 -1.11 -18.06
N SER A 198 1.90 -2.39 -17.96
CA SER A 198 1.96 -3.14 -16.70
C SER A 198 3.33 -3.80 -16.57
N LEU A 199 4.21 -3.20 -15.77
CA LEU A 199 5.52 -3.76 -15.44
C LEU A 199 5.76 -3.70 -13.94
N VAL A 200 6.36 -4.77 -13.42
CA VAL A 200 6.73 -4.92 -12.02
C VAL A 200 8.15 -5.45 -11.93
N CYS A 201 8.88 -5.00 -10.90
CA CYS A 201 10.12 -5.60 -10.46
C CYS A 201 9.90 -6.04 -9.01
N LYS A 202 10.14 -7.30 -8.70
CA LYS A 202 9.85 -7.90 -7.40
C LYS A 202 11.01 -8.80 -7.00
N VAL A 203 11.22 -8.93 -5.69
CA VAL A 203 12.11 -9.96 -5.14
C VAL A 203 11.55 -11.33 -5.51
N VAL A 204 12.43 -12.22 -5.99
CA VAL A 204 12.08 -13.59 -6.39
C VAL A 204 12.73 -14.64 -5.50
N SER A 205 13.85 -14.33 -4.86
CA SER A 205 14.52 -15.20 -3.91
C SER A 205 15.32 -14.40 -2.86
N ALA A 206 15.53 -15.03 -1.71
CA ALA A 206 16.42 -14.57 -0.65
C ALA A 206 17.20 -15.79 -0.11
N ASP A 207 18.53 -15.70 -0.08
CA ASP A 207 19.42 -16.81 0.34
C ASP A 207 19.09 -18.16 -0.33
N GLY A 208 18.88 -18.12 -1.65
CA GLY A 208 18.54 -19.30 -2.45
C GLY A 208 17.10 -19.81 -2.28
N ARG A 209 16.31 -19.25 -1.37
CA ARG A 209 14.91 -19.64 -1.12
C ARG A 209 13.93 -18.73 -1.88
N PRO A 210 12.87 -19.27 -2.49
CA PRO A 210 11.91 -18.47 -3.23
C PRO A 210 11.09 -17.57 -2.31
N THR A 211 10.82 -16.35 -2.74
CA THR A 211 9.87 -15.45 -2.05
C THR A 211 8.47 -15.63 -2.62
N VAL A 212 7.44 -15.40 -1.79
CA VAL A 212 6.04 -15.41 -2.21
C VAL A 212 5.32 -14.17 -1.69
N LYS A 213 4.35 -13.69 -2.48
CA LYS A 213 3.29 -12.77 -2.05
C LYS A 213 1.94 -13.43 -2.35
N LEU A 214 1.00 -13.40 -1.41
CA LEU A 214 -0.38 -13.86 -1.64
C LEU A 214 -1.30 -12.70 -2.07
N SER A 215 -1.18 -11.53 -1.44
CA SER A 215 -2.12 -10.39 -1.61
C SER A 215 -3.52 -10.70 -1.05
N ASP A 216 -4.40 -9.69 -0.92
CA ASP A 216 -5.84 -9.91 -0.71
C ASP A 216 -6.58 -10.24 -2.02
N ASN A 217 -5.97 -9.98 -3.18
CA ASN A 217 -6.49 -10.35 -4.49
C ASN A 217 -5.69 -11.55 -5.05
N PRO A 218 -6.31 -12.73 -5.26
CA PRO A 218 -5.62 -13.94 -5.69
C PRO A 218 -4.94 -13.79 -7.06
N ASN A 219 -5.42 -12.87 -7.90
CA ASN A 219 -4.79 -12.55 -9.20
C ASN A 219 -3.42 -11.87 -9.05
N LYS A 220 -3.07 -11.38 -7.86
CA LYS A 220 -1.78 -10.74 -7.54
C LYS A 220 -0.80 -11.68 -6.82
N ALA A 221 -1.16 -12.95 -6.62
CA ALA A 221 -0.28 -13.93 -6.01
C ALA A 221 0.96 -14.18 -6.89
N MET A 222 2.10 -14.43 -6.26
CA MET A 222 3.38 -14.62 -6.94
C MET A 222 4.27 -15.57 -6.16
N GLY A 223 4.95 -16.47 -6.88
CA GLY A 223 5.94 -17.40 -6.34
C GLY A 223 5.74 -18.80 -6.92
N PRO A 224 6.59 -19.77 -6.56
CA PRO A 224 6.40 -21.17 -6.96
C PRO A 224 5.05 -21.68 -6.45
N LYS A 225 4.34 -22.44 -7.30
CA LYS A 225 2.97 -22.91 -7.01
C LYS A 225 2.89 -23.67 -5.67
N GLU A 226 3.86 -24.53 -5.39
CA GLU A 226 3.90 -25.32 -4.16
C GLU A 226 4.05 -24.44 -2.91
N GLU A 227 4.93 -23.44 -2.95
CA GLU A 227 5.11 -22.49 -1.84
C GLU A 227 3.90 -21.56 -1.67
N VAL A 228 3.24 -21.17 -2.77
CA VAL A 228 1.99 -20.40 -2.70
C VAL A 228 0.91 -21.20 -1.96
N GLU A 229 0.72 -22.48 -2.28
CA GLU A 229 -0.26 -23.32 -1.60
C GLU A 229 0.12 -23.60 -0.15
N ARG A 230 1.40 -23.83 0.14
CA ARG A 230 1.91 -23.95 1.52
C ARG A 230 1.63 -22.68 2.33
N TYR A 231 1.92 -21.50 1.81
CA TYR A 231 1.65 -20.24 2.52
C TYR A 231 0.15 -19.99 2.69
N LYS A 232 -0.71 -20.33 1.73
CA LYS A 232 -2.16 -20.25 1.93
C LYS A 232 -2.62 -21.09 3.12
N GLN A 233 -2.11 -22.32 3.26
CA GLN A 233 -2.44 -23.19 4.39
C GLN A 233 -1.95 -22.59 5.72
N ILE A 234 -0.71 -22.08 5.74
CA ILE A 234 -0.08 -21.55 6.97
C ILE A 234 -0.74 -20.26 7.45
N PHE A 235 -1.13 -19.38 6.52
CA PHE A 235 -1.79 -18.10 6.81
C PHE A 235 -3.34 -18.17 6.78
N GLY A 236 -3.92 -19.35 6.50
CA GLY A 236 -5.37 -19.55 6.49
C GLY A 236 -6.12 -18.87 5.34
N VAL A 237 -5.46 -18.64 4.20
CA VAL A 237 -6.02 -17.91 3.04
C VAL A 237 -6.65 -18.88 2.04
N ASN A 238 -7.84 -19.39 2.35
CA ASN A 238 -8.49 -20.45 1.55
C ASN A 238 -9.57 -19.94 0.57
N GLN A 239 -10.19 -18.79 0.84
CA GLN A 239 -11.19 -18.17 -0.04
C GLN A 239 -10.91 -16.68 -0.19
N GLN A 240 -10.70 -16.23 -1.43
CA GLN A 240 -10.52 -14.82 -1.75
C GLN A 240 -11.40 -14.44 -2.93
N VAL A 241 -11.90 -13.21 -2.93
CA VAL A 241 -12.69 -12.66 -4.03
C VAL A 241 -11.75 -12.08 -5.07
N THR A 242 -11.90 -12.49 -6.33
CA THR A 242 -11.12 -11.95 -7.44
C THR A 242 -11.54 -10.53 -7.77
N GLN A 243 -10.56 -9.69 -8.12
CA GLN A 243 -10.82 -8.33 -8.62
C GLN A 243 -9.94 -8.03 -9.83
N PRO A 244 -10.40 -7.15 -10.76
CA PRO A 244 -9.56 -6.66 -11.84
C PRO A 244 -8.32 -5.94 -11.30
N VAL A 245 -7.18 -6.16 -11.94
CA VAL A 245 -5.95 -5.43 -11.61
C VAL A 245 -5.94 -4.14 -12.43
N ILE A 246 -6.02 -3.01 -11.73
CA ILE A 246 -5.84 -1.68 -12.33
C ILE A 246 -4.34 -1.43 -12.47
N VAL A 247 -3.93 -0.95 -13.65
CA VAL A 247 -2.53 -0.63 -13.99
C VAL A 247 -2.35 0.87 -14.02
#